data_AF-A0A6C0BJV8-F1
#
_entry.id   AF-A0A6C0BJV8-F1
#
_cell.length_a   1.000
_cell.length_b   1.000
_cell.length_c   1.000
_cell.angle_alpha   90.00
_cell.angle_beta   90.00
_cell.angle_gamma   90.00
#
_symmetry.space_group_name_H-M   'P 1'
#
loop_
_entity.id
_entity.type
_entity.pdbx_description
1 polymer ?
#
loop_
_entity_poly.entity_id
_entity_poly.type
_entity_poly.pdbx_seq_one_letter_code
_entity_poly.pdbx_strand_id
1 'polypeptide(L)' 'MSSFNMFVGVMVFYAVLSYIIMPAAFYFFVEKNLNSAGNGFIVGSLLSVVLWLNFRSIILK' A
#
# COMPACT_ATOMS: atom_id res chain seq x y z
N MET A 1 -19.61 11.27 -0.52
CA MET A 1 -19.14 10.07 0.21
C MET A 1 -18.83 10.52 1.64
N SER A 2 -19.25 9.79 2.69
CA SER A 2 -18.89 10.16 4.07
C SER A 2 -17.37 10.11 4.26
N SER A 3 -16.78 11.00 5.09
CA SER A 3 -15.35 10.99 5.43
C SER A 3 -14.92 9.64 6.00
N PHE A 4 -15.83 8.93 6.71
CA PHE A 4 -15.60 7.56 7.16
C PHE A 4 -15.41 6.57 6.00
N ASN A 5 -16.27 6.64 4.98
CA ASN A 5 -16.17 5.77 3.81
C ASN A 5 -14.89 6.05 3.01
N MET A 6 -14.48 7.32 2.93
CA MET A 6 -13.20 7.69 2.31
C MET A 6 -12.02 7.13 3.10
N PHE A 7 -12.02 7.28 4.43
CA PHE A 7 -11.00 6.70 5.31
C PHE A 7 -10.89 5.18 5.12
N VAL A 8 -12.01 4.46 5.20
CA VAL A 8 -12.03 3.00 5.01
C VAL A 8 -11.51 2.62 3.62
N GLY A 9 -11.95 3.32 2.57
CA GLY A 9 -11.48 3.08 1.21
C GLY A 9 -9.96 3.24 1.06
N VAL A 10 -9.39 4.29 1.66
CA VAL A 10 -7.94 4.52 1.66
C VAL A 10 -7.21 3.43 2.43
N MET A 11 -7.71 3.01 3.60
CA MET A 11 -7.09 1.94 4.38
C MET A 11 -7.11 0.61 3.63
N VAL A 12 -8.22 0.27 2.96
CA VAL A 12 -8.32 -0.91 2.11
C VAL A 12 -7.33 -0.82 0.93
N PHE A 13 -7.23 0.35 0.29
CA PHE A 13 -6.26 0.57 -0.77
C PHE A 13 -4.82 0.33 -0.29
N TYR A 14 -4.43 0.86 0.87
CA TYR A 14 -3.10 0.62 1.44
C TYR A 14 -2.85 -0.84 1.81
N ALA A 15 -3.86 -1.55 2.31
CA ALA A 15 -3.76 -2.99 2.56
C ALA A 15 -3.52 -3.76 1.26
N VAL A 16 -4.30 -3.50 0.21
CA VAL A 16 -4.13 -4.14 -1.09
C VAL A 16 -2.77 -3.80 -1.71
N LEU A 17 -2.35 -2.54 -1.64
CA LEU A 17 -1.06 -2.10 -2.15
C LEU A 17 0.11 -2.82 -1.47
N SER A 18 0.08 -2.88 -0.13
CA SER A 18 1.20 -3.39 0.68
C SER A 18 1.25 -4.91 0.71
N TYR A 19 0.10 -5.60 0.79
CA TYR A 19 0.05 -7.05 0.97
C TYR A 19 -0.16 -7.83 -0.33
N ILE A 20 -0.60 -7.19 -1.41
CA ILE A 20 -0.94 -7.87 -2.67
C ILE A 20 -0.13 -7.31 -3.84
N ILE A 21 -0.34 -6.02 -4.17
CA ILE A 21 0.21 -5.44 -5.40
C ILE A 21 1.73 -5.44 -5.39
N MET A 22 2.36 -4.84 -4.37
CA MET A 22 3.81 -4.73 -4.33
C MET A 22 4.54 -6.07 -4.13
N PRO A 23 4.10 -6.98 -3.23
CA PRO A 23 4.67 -8.32 -3.13
C PRO A 23 4.59 -9.11 -4.43
N ALA A 24 3.43 -9.09 -5.11
CA ALA A 24 3.27 -9.75 -6.40
C ALA A 24 4.17 -9.11 -7.47
N ALA A 25 4.22 -7.78 -7.54
CA ALA A 25 5.07 -7.09 -8.49
C ALA A 25 6.56 -7.46 -8.32
N PHE A 26 7.06 -7.49 -7.08
CA PHE A 26 8.44 -7.87 -6.83
C PHE A 26 8.70 -9.35 -7.14
N TYR A 27 7.77 -10.24 -6.79
CA TYR A 27 7.90 -11.67 -7.13
C TYR A 27 7.97 -11.90 -8.64
N PHE A 28 7.13 -11.22 -9.43
CA PHE A 28 7.04 -11.48 -10.86
C PHE A 28 8.02 -10.68 -11.72
N PHE A 29 8.37 -9.45 -11.31
CA PHE A 29 9.17 -8.52 -12.13
C PHE A 29 10.61 -8.30 -11.63
N VAL A 30 10.92 -8.61 -10.38
CA VAL A 30 12.29 -8.51 -9.84
C VAL A 30 12.93 -9.89 -9.81
N GLU A 31 12.38 -10.80 -9.00
CA GLU A 31 12.90 -12.16 -8.87
C GLU A 31 11.82 -13.10 -8.30
N LYS A 32 11.65 -14.29 -8.90
CA LYS A 32 10.61 -15.27 -8.53
C LYS A 32 10.97 -16.07 -7.28
N ASN A 33 11.18 -15.39 -6.15
CA ASN A 33 11.41 -16.02 -4.86
C ASN A 33 10.67 -15.28 -3.72
N LEU A 34 10.51 -15.96 -2.58
CA LEU A 34 9.76 -15.43 -1.44
C LEU A 34 10.44 -14.21 -0.79
N ASN A 35 11.76 -14.11 -0.85
CA ASN A 35 12.50 -12.96 -0.31
C ASN A 35 12.18 -11.68 -1.10
N SER A 36 12.12 -11.78 -2.44
CA SER A 36 11.72 -10.67 -3.31
C SER A 36 10.29 -10.22 -3.01
N ALA A 37 9.35 -11.16 -2.86
CA ALA A 37 7.98 -10.83 -2.45
C ALA A 37 7.94 -10.11 -1.09
N GLY A 38 8.75 -10.55 -0.12
CA GLY A 38 8.92 -9.90 1.18
C GLY A 38 9.48 -8.47 1.06
N ASN A 39 10.46 -8.26 0.17
CA ASN A 39 10.96 -6.92 -0.13
C ASN A 39 9.86 -6.02 -0.71
N GLY A 40 9.02 -6.56 -1.60
CA GLY A 40 7.85 -5.88 -2.13
C GLY A 40 6.86 -5.45 -1.02
N PHE A 41 6.62 -6.32 -0.03
CA PHE A 41 5.79 -5.97 1.14
C PHE A 41 6.36 -4.79 1.93
N ILE A 42 7.67 -4.80 2.20
CA ILE A 42 8.35 -3.72 2.92
C ILE A 42 8.22 -2.41 2.14
N VAL A 43 8.53 -2.42 0.83
CA VAL A 43 8.45 -1.24 -0.04
C VAL A 43 7.01 -0.72 -0.13
N GLY A 44 6.02 -1.59 -0.32
CA GLY A 44 4.62 -1.21 -0.36
C GLY A 44 4.11 -0.59 0.95
N SER A 45 4.57 -1.12 2.09
CA SER A 45 4.24 -0.58 3.41
C SER A 45 4.84 0.81 3.61
N LEU A 46 6.12 1.00 3.28
CA LEU A 46 6.77 2.31 3.33
C LEU A 46 6.09 3.32 2.40
N LEU A 47 5.75 2.91 1.17
CA LEU A 47 5.02 3.76 0.23
C LEU A 47 3.65 4.17 0.78
N SER A 48 2.91 3.24 1.40
CA SER A 48 1.61 3.54 2.02
C SER A 48 1.74 4.57 3.15
N VAL A 49 2.79 4.49 3.96
CA VAL A 49 3.09 5.49 5.00
C VAL A 49 3.37 6.86 4.37
N VAL A 50 4.21 6.91 3.33
CA VAL A 50 4.52 8.16 2.60
C VAL A 50 3.24 8.77 2.02
N LEU A 51 2.39 7.96 1.38
CA LEU A 51 1.11 8.42 0.83
C LEU A 51 0.20 9.00 1.93
N TRP A 52 0.06 8.31 3.07
CA TRP A 52 -0.74 8.83 4.17
C TRP A 52 -0.21 10.19 4.65
N LEU A 53 1.10 10.31 4.90
CA LEU A 53 1.67 11.55 5.42
C LEU A 53 1.47 12.75 4.47
N ASN A 54 1.49 12.52 3.16
CA ASN A 54 1.30 13.57 2.16
C ASN A 54 -0.18 13.92 1.92
N PHE A 55 -1.09 12.94 2.01
CA PHE A 55 -2.50 13.12 1.62
C PHE A 55 -3.50 13.12 2.79
N ARG A 56 -3.08 12.85 4.03
CA ARG A 56 -3.96 12.80 5.21
C ARG A 56 -4.80 14.06 5.40
N SER A 57 -4.27 15.24 5.06
CA SER A 57 -4.98 16.52 5.22
C SER A 57 -6.18 16.66 4.28
N ILE A 58 -6.15 15.96 3.14
CA ILE A 58 -7.25 15.91 2.17
C ILE A 58 -8.29 14.88 2.63
N ILE A 59 -7.84 13.76 3.20
CA ILE A 59 -8.70 12.65 3.64
C ILE A 59 -9.46 12.96 4.93
N LEU A 60 -8.85 13.73 5.84
CA LEU A 60 -9.40 14.06 7.16
C LEU A 60 -10.20 15.37 7.20
N LYS A 61 -10.40 16.03 6.04
CA LYS A 61 -11.29 17.19 5.89
C LYS A 61 -12.73 16.74 5.64
#